data_AF-A0A534ZVJ3-F1
#
_entry.id   AF-A0A534ZVJ3-F1
#
_cell.length_a   1.000
_cell.length_b   1.000
_cell.length_c   1.000
_cell.angle_alpha   90.00
_cell.angle_beta   90.00
_cell.angle_gamma   90.00
#
_symmetry.space_group_name_H-M   'P 1'
#
loop_
_entity.id
_entity.type
_entity.pdbx_description
1 polymer ?
#
loop_
_entity_poly.entity_id
_entity_poly.type
_entity_poly.pdbx_seq_one_letter_code
_entity_poly.pdbx_strand_id
1 'polypeptide(L)'
;MSGPWRDATGAAAGRNRHVRPFDSHPDELISASLTGELTDVERRELEAHLSTCQVCRETLEAFTQQRQLLGGLPVSAAPRDLGPRVRTGIASGRFGAPWWRRPGGLLAGVASLATVAAAGLLAVFFLNGGFKGPQVGASIPPSGSAVASTSPTPPSSGSAAPSATPAPLPLGMKRGDLIYVSLTGPKEKRKLEVIRDASGDSVSVINPAQFGWGQPQRASLSPDGRVLAFATLLDAKGTWVFFATDLSTGKTVQLGESFPQAFGRRLLWSPEGRYLAFTVEAVPQGGTSDVWIFDRSTGGTKQVTKAGNAYAASWAPVADGAETLWISLGAADPTSVATQFPANGGLAFDDLLAKPVAKADGVFMPLLSPDGQKAIFWRGTMALPRDRQTGWIFSTGGLPQLTSSGSGGIPSWTSGAPLFGDLQPDQGGQAFASGDVTWADDSDSYTFWGGLWNGTPEGANYPDQNAVYAGHAGQGPLTKASALGLGGMTTQEGDNLGVVDVGLSPDGKRAAVTLVYPSPEFGAAAFLRTTPTNAGGKPTEVGGTGITPPPWLGPGVYVPDPAAP
;
A
#
# COMPACT_ATOMS: atom_id res chain seq x y z
N MET A 1 -62.93 -7.22 35.43
CA MET A 1 -62.39 -5.91 35.06
C MET A 1 -61.00 -5.78 35.68
N SER A 2 -59.99 -5.66 34.84
CA SER A 2 -58.71 -4.92 35.01
C SER A 2 -57.78 -5.26 36.20
N GLY A 3 -56.50 -5.57 35.90
CA GLY A 3 -55.47 -6.10 36.82
C GLY A 3 -54.78 -5.07 37.73
N PRO A 4 -53.45 -5.11 37.99
CA PRO A 4 -52.39 -5.95 37.41
C PRO A 4 -51.38 -6.59 38.42
N TRP A 5 -50.55 -7.49 37.86
CA TRP A 5 -49.43 -8.19 38.46
C TRP A 5 -48.12 -7.36 38.45
N ARG A 6 -47.22 -7.72 39.38
CA ARG A 6 -45.86 -7.20 39.57
C ARG A 6 -44.89 -7.70 38.49
N ASP A 7 -43.84 -6.93 38.22
CA ASP A 7 -42.53 -7.48 37.83
C ASP A 7 -41.37 -6.57 38.25
N ALA A 8 -40.21 -7.20 38.44
CA ALA A 8 -39.07 -6.72 39.21
C ALA A 8 -37.88 -6.28 38.34
N THR A 9 -37.19 -5.25 38.86
CA THR A 9 -35.73 -4.99 38.83
C THR A 9 -34.98 -4.71 37.52
N GLY A 10 -34.20 -3.60 37.55
CA GLY A 10 -32.83 -3.58 37.02
C GLY A 10 -32.54 -2.57 35.90
N ALA A 11 -32.49 -1.28 36.21
CA ALA A 11 -32.01 -0.25 35.28
C ALA A 11 -30.47 -0.24 35.23
N ALA A 12 -29.90 -0.49 34.04
CA ALA A 12 -28.48 -0.29 33.75
C ALA A 12 -28.26 1.08 33.07
N ALA A 13 -27.25 1.80 33.55
CA ALA A 13 -26.88 3.15 33.15
C ALA A 13 -26.45 3.25 31.67
N GLY A 14 -26.84 4.37 31.04
CA GLY A 14 -26.71 4.65 29.62
C GLY A 14 -25.29 4.88 29.11
N ARG A 15 -25.03 4.37 27.90
CA ARG A 15 -23.92 4.80 27.04
C ARG A 15 -24.43 5.90 26.12
N ASN A 16 -23.89 7.11 26.27
CA ASN A 16 -24.01 8.16 25.26
C ASN A 16 -23.32 7.68 23.97
N ARG A 17 -24.10 7.36 22.93
CA ARG A 17 -23.58 7.15 21.57
C ARG A 17 -23.43 8.52 20.89
N HIS A 18 -22.20 8.88 20.59
CA HIS A 18 -21.88 9.94 19.64
C HIS A 18 -22.49 9.59 18.26
N VAL A 19 -23.30 10.50 17.73
CA VAL A 19 -23.79 10.50 16.35
C VAL A 19 -22.59 10.73 15.43
N ARG A 20 -22.27 9.75 14.57
CA ARG A 20 -21.27 9.91 13.50
C ARG A 20 -21.96 10.53 12.26
N PRO A 21 -21.39 11.56 11.62
CA PRO A 21 -21.86 12.02 10.31
C PRO A 21 -21.58 10.96 9.23
N PHE A 22 -22.50 10.86 8.28
CA PHE A 22 -22.55 9.91 7.16
C PHE A 22 -21.33 10.01 6.22
N ASP A 23 -20.66 8.89 5.92
CA ASP A 23 -19.79 8.69 4.73
C ASP A 23 -19.35 7.21 4.50
N SER A 24 -20.20 6.23 4.85
CA SER A 24 -19.98 4.83 4.46
C SER A 24 -21.30 4.18 4.08
N HIS A 25 -21.34 3.40 3.00
CA HIS A 25 -22.51 2.63 2.59
C HIS A 25 -22.98 1.73 3.75
N PRO A 26 -24.27 1.76 4.14
CA PRO A 26 -24.76 1.07 5.33
C PRO A 26 -25.07 -0.41 5.03
N ASP A 27 -24.04 -1.19 4.67
CA ASP A 27 -24.18 -2.59 4.26
C ASP A 27 -24.83 -3.46 5.35
N GLU A 28 -24.53 -3.17 6.61
CA GLU A 28 -25.14 -3.84 7.77
C GLU A 28 -26.65 -3.57 7.87
N LEU A 29 -27.09 -2.34 7.60
CA LEU A 29 -28.52 -1.98 7.62
C LEU A 29 -29.26 -2.59 6.43
N ILE A 30 -28.64 -2.65 5.25
CA ILE A 30 -29.20 -3.31 4.07
C ILE A 30 -29.40 -4.80 4.34
N SER A 31 -28.40 -5.48 4.90
CA SER A 31 -28.50 -6.90 5.27
C SER A 31 -29.59 -7.15 6.31
N ALA A 32 -29.62 -6.35 7.39
CA ALA A 32 -30.64 -6.46 8.45
C ALA A 32 -32.06 -6.15 7.94
N SER A 33 -32.21 -5.27 6.94
CA SER A 33 -33.51 -4.98 6.30
C SER A 33 -34.10 -6.21 5.62
N LEU A 34 -33.25 -7.06 5.02
CA LEU A 34 -33.68 -8.27 4.33
C LEU A 34 -34.10 -9.36 5.32
N THR A 35 -33.44 -9.48 6.48
CA THR A 35 -33.79 -10.47 7.52
C THR A 35 -34.97 -10.05 8.39
N GLY A 36 -35.39 -8.78 8.31
CA GLY A 36 -36.47 -8.21 9.12
C GLY A 36 -36.02 -7.78 10.52
N GLU A 37 -34.72 -7.65 10.74
CA GLU A 37 -34.07 -7.41 12.03
C GLU A 37 -33.73 -5.92 12.24
N LEU A 38 -34.56 -5.01 11.73
CA LEU A 38 -34.38 -3.56 11.92
C LEU A 38 -35.30 -2.98 12.99
N THR A 39 -34.72 -2.16 13.87
CA THR A 39 -35.49 -1.28 14.76
C THR A 39 -36.11 -0.11 13.98
N ASP A 40 -37.10 0.57 14.56
CA ASP A 40 -37.76 1.73 13.92
C ASP A 40 -36.83 2.96 13.75
N VAL A 41 -35.73 3.01 14.50
CA VAL A 41 -34.71 4.06 14.34
C VAL A 41 -33.83 3.74 13.13
N GLU A 42 -33.30 2.51 13.06
CA GLU A 42 -32.45 2.04 11.97
C GLU A 42 -33.19 2.01 10.62
N ARG A 43 -34.49 1.71 10.63
CA ARG A 43 -35.32 1.79 9.42
C ARG A 43 -35.38 3.21 8.86
N ARG A 44 -35.58 4.22 9.72
CA ARG A 44 -35.60 5.63 9.31
C ARG A 44 -34.24 6.11 8.82
N GLU A 45 -33.15 5.64 9.44
CA GLU A 45 -31.79 5.93 9.00
C GLU A 45 -31.51 5.33 7.61
N LEU A 46 -31.89 4.08 7.39
CA LEU A 46 -31.77 3.42 6.09
C LEU A 46 -32.61 4.12 5.02
N GLU A 47 -33.87 4.46 5.30
CA GLU A 47 -34.74 5.19 4.36
C GLU A 47 -34.19 6.57 3.99
N ALA A 48 -33.66 7.32 4.97
CA ALA A 48 -33.01 8.60 4.71
C ALA A 48 -31.79 8.46 3.80
N HIS A 49 -30.95 7.44 4.02
CA HIS A 49 -29.79 7.16 3.15
C HIS A 49 -30.21 6.72 1.75
N LEU A 50 -31.18 5.80 1.64
CA LEU A 50 -31.71 5.31 0.36
C LEU A 50 -32.37 6.42 -0.46
N SER A 51 -32.85 7.51 0.15
CA SER A 51 -33.39 8.65 -0.59
C SER A 51 -32.33 9.41 -1.39
N THR A 52 -31.06 9.37 -0.96
CA THR A 52 -29.96 10.16 -1.54
C THR A 52 -28.91 9.32 -2.28
N CYS A 53 -28.75 8.04 -1.94
CA CYS A 53 -27.75 7.16 -2.54
C CYS A 53 -28.35 6.20 -3.59
N GLN A 54 -28.00 6.38 -4.87
CA GLN A 54 -28.46 5.48 -5.94
C GLN A 54 -27.86 4.07 -5.83
N VAL A 55 -26.57 3.96 -5.50
CA VAL A 55 -25.87 2.66 -5.40
C VAL A 55 -26.51 1.75 -4.35
N CYS A 56 -26.89 2.29 -3.19
CA CYS A 56 -27.55 1.51 -2.14
C CYS A 56 -28.97 1.07 -2.53
N ARG A 57 -29.69 1.86 -3.34
CA ARG A 57 -31.01 1.44 -3.87
C ARG A 57 -30.85 0.25 -4.81
N GLU A 58 -29.92 0.33 -5.76
CA GLU A 58 -29.63 -0.74 -6.71
C GLU A 58 -29.15 -2.02 -6.00
N THR A 59 -28.32 -1.86 -4.96
CA THR A 59 -27.83 -2.98 -4.14
C THR A 59 -28.97 -3.67 -3.37
N LEU A 60 -29.87 -2.89 -2.76
CA LEU A 60 -31.04 -3.44 -2.05
C LEU A 60 -32.01 -4.14 -3.01
N GLU A 61 -32.22 -3.59 -4.21
CA GLU A 61 -33.07 -4.19 -5.25
C GLU A 61 -32.49 -5.54 -5.72
N ALA A 62 -31.17 -5.59 -5.99
CA ALA A 62 -30.49 -6.82 -6.40
C ALA A 62 -30.61 -7.93 -5.35
N PHE A 63 -30.39 -7.62 -4.06
CA PHE A 63 -30.54 -8.61 -2.99
C PHE A 63 -31.99 -9.05 -2.77
N THR A 64 -32.95 -8.15 -2.93
CA THR A 64 -34.38 -8.47 -2.85
C THR A 64 -34.79 -9.43 -3.96
N GLN A 65 -34.33 -9.17 -5.20
CA GLN A 65 -34.57 -10.05 -6.35
C GLN A 65 -33.92 -11.42 -6.16
N GLN A 66 -32.68 -11.47 -5.64
CA GLN A 66 -32.00 -12.72 -5.32
C GLN A 66 -32.76 -13.55 -4.27
N ARG A 67 -33.29 -12.91 -3.22
CA ARG A 67 -34.11 -13.59 -2.21
C ARG A 67 -35.43 -14.10 -2.76
N GLN A 68 -36.08 -13.36 -3.66
CA GLN A 68 -37.29 -13.85 -4.33
C GLN A 68 -37.01 -15.10 -5.17
N LEU A 69 -35.88 -15.14 -5.88
CA LEU A 69 -35.47 -16.32 -6.66
C LEU A 69 -35.18 -17.52 -5.75
N LEU A 70 -34.52 -17.32 -4.60
CA LEU A 70 -34.21 -18.38 -3.65
C LEU A 70 -35.45 -18.84 -2.85
N GLY A 71 -36.40 -17.94 -2.59
CA GLY A 71 -37.63 -18.24 -1.85
C GLY A 71 -38.59 -19.20 -2.57
N GLY A 72 -38.44 -19.36 -3.88
CA GLY A 72 -39.18 -20.34 -4.69
C GLY A 72 -38.64 -21.77 -4.62
N LEU A 73 -37.50 -22.00 -3.97
CA LEU A 73 -36.89 -23.32 -3.86
C LEU A 73 -37.61 -24.15 -2.79
N PRO A 74 -37.99 -25.42 -3.08
CA PRO A 74 -38.66 -26.27 -2.11
C PRO A 74 -37.73 -26.54 -0.92
N VAL A 75 -38.13 -26.09 0.27
CA VAL A 75 -37.43 -26.42 1.52
C VAL A 75 -37.59 -27.91 1.76
N SER A 76 -36.52 -28.66 1.55
CA SER A 76 -36.50 -30.10 1.85
C SER A 76 -36.50 -30.28 3.36
N ALA A 77 -37.55 -30.92 3.88
CA ALA A 77 -37.65 -31.22 5.30
C ALA A 77 -36.45 -32.08 5.72
N ALA A 78 -35.72 -31.62 6.75
CA ALA A 78 -34.63 -32.37 7.31
C ALA A 78 -35.11 -33.78 7.73
N PRO A 79 -34.37 -34.86 7.42
CA PRO A 79 -34.71 -36.20 7.85
C PRO A 79 -34.95 -36.25 9.37
N ARG A 80 -36.02 -36.91 9.81
CA ARG A 80 -36.45 -36.94 11.23
C ARG A 80 -35.39 -37.55 12.17
N ASP A 81 -34.42 -38.26 11.62
CA ASP A 81 -33.30 -38.88 12.32
C ASP A 81 -32.02 -38.03 12.33
N LEU A 82 -32.00 -36.84 11.72
CA LEU A 82 -30.86 -35.93 11.72
C LEU A 82 -30.47 -35.50 13.14
N GLY A 83 -31.45 -35.08 13.95
CA GLY A 83 -31.20 -34.66 15.34
C GLY A 83 -30.64 -35.78 16.23
N PRO A 84 -31.19 -37.01 16.19
CA PRO A 84 -30.59 -38.18 16.82
C PRO A 84 -29.17 -38.50 16.34
N ARG A 85 -28.91 -38.47 15.02
CA ARG A 85 -27.60 -38.75 14.40
C ARG A 85 -26.52 -37.74 14.79
N VAL A 86 -26.87 -36.45 14.85
CA VAL A 86 -25.95 -35.39 15.26
C VAL A 86 -25.59 -35.55 16.75
N ARG A 87 -26.58 -35.83 17.62
CA ARG A 87 -26.32 -36.08 19.05
C ARG A 87 -25.48 -37.35 19.28
N THR A 88 -25.70 -38.42 18.53
CA THR A 88 -24.86 -39.63 18.62
C THR A 88 -23.45 -39.39 18.05
N GLY A 89 -23.29 -38.57 17.01
CA GLY A 89 -21.98 -38.19 16.46
C GLY A 89 -21.13 -37.37 17.44
N ILE A 90 -21.75 -36.45 18.18
CA ILE A 90 -21.09 -35.64 19.21
C ILE A 90 -20.75 -36.48 20.45
N ALA A 91 -21.68 -37.34 20.90
CA ALA A 91 -21.48 -38.17 22.10
C ALA A 91 -20.48 -39.33 21.89
N SER A 92 -20.32 -39.83 20.67
CA SER A 92 -19.41 -40.94 20.36
C SER A 92 -17.95 -40.51 20.13
N GLY A 93 -17.62 -39.21 20.27
CA GLY A 93 -16.25 -38.72 20.08
C GLY A 93 -15.70 -38.91 18.66
N ARG A 94 -16.57 -39.18 17.68
CA ARG A 94 -16.18 -39.57 16.30
C ARG A 94 -15.56 -38.42 15.47
N PHE A 95 -15.52 -37.20 16.03
CA PHE A 95 -14.80 -36.05 15.47
C PHE A 95 -13.43 -35.80 16.13
N GLY A 96 -12.95 -36.72 16.99
CA GLY A 96 -11.66 -36.62 17.68
C GLY A 96 -10.76 -37.84 17.43
N ALA A 97 -10.22 -37.99 16.22
CA ALA A 97 -8.98 -38.78 16.01
C ALA A 97 -8.25 -38.33 14.73
N PRO A 98 -6.90 -38.16 14.74
CA PRO A 98 -6.14 -37.59 13.61
C PRO A 98 -5.99 -38.55 12.41
N TRP A 99 -6.04 -38.00 11.21
CA TRP A 99 -6.12 -38.71 9.92
C TRP A 99 -4.85 -39.49 9.51
N TRP A 100 -3.71 -39.28 10.15
CA TRP A 100 -2.42 -39.91 9.81
C TRP A 100 -2.16 -41.30 10.43
N ARG A 101 -3.16 -41.92 11.08
CA ARG A 101 -3.03 -43.28 11.64
C ARG A 101 -4.09 -44.26 11.15
N ARG A 102 -4.28 -44.41 9.82
CA ARG A 102 -4.86 -45.63 9.24
C ARG A 102 -4.16 -46.05 7.94
N PRO A 103 -3.85 -47.35 7.76
CA PRO A 103 -3.19 -47.89 6.57
C PRO A 103 -4.16 -47.99 5.39
N GLY A 104 -3.59 -48.02 4.18
CA GLY A 104 -4.27 -47.78 2.91
C GLY A 104 -5.37 -48.77 2.51
N GLY A 105 -6.32 -48.25 1.73
CA GLY A 105 -7.37 -49.02 1.04
C GLY A 105 -8.51 -48.12 0.53
N LEU A 106 -8.46 -47.80 -0.77
CA LEU A 106 -9.54 -47.51 -1.75
C LEU A 106 -10.88 -46.90 -1.29
N LEU A 107 -11.32 -45.85 -2.00
CA LEU A 107 -12.66 -45.59 -2.60
C LEU A 107 -12.65 -44.12 -3.12
N ALA A 108 -12.48 -43.82 -4.41
CA ALA A 108 -13.38 -44.03 -5.56
C ALA A 108 -14.78 -43.39 -5.40
N GLY A 109 -14.93 -42.21 -6.02
CA GLY A 109 -16.13 -41.74 -6.74
C GLY A 109 -17.35 -41.28 -5.93
N VAL A 110 -17.60 -39.96 -5.88
CA VAL A 110 -18.79 -39.29 -6.46
C VAL A 110 -18.44 -37.80 -6.68
N ALA A 111 -18.33 -37.37 -7.94
CA ALA A 111 -18.31 -35.95 -8.32
C ALA A 111 -19.73 -35.58 -8.78
N SER A 112 -20.41 -34.70 -8.04
CA SER A 112 -21.80 -34.31 -8.32
C SER A 112 -21.84 -32.93 -9.00
N LEU A 113 -22.00 -32.94 -10.33
CA LEU A 113 -22.77 -32.07 -11.26
C LEU A 113 -23.20 -30.60 -10.93
N ALA A 114 -22.72 -29.94 -9.87
CA ALA A 114 -23.11 -28.56 -9.54
C ALA A 114 -22.23 -27.46 -10.18
N THR A 115 -21.12 -27.82 -10.84
CA THR A 115 -20.12 -26.85 -11.32
C THR A 115 -20.33 -26.34 -12.75
N VAL A 116 -21.29 -26.86 -13.53
CA VAL A 116 -21.45 -26.48 -14.95
C VAL A 116 -22.60 -25.49 -15.22
N ALA A 117 -23.55 -25.31 -14.28
CA ALA A 117 -24.67 -24.39 -14.49
C ALA A 117 -24.36 -22.91 -14.16
N ALA A 118 -23.37 -22.63 -13.29
CA ALA A 118 -23.03 -21.26 -12.90
C ALA A 118 -22.26 -20.48 -13.98
N ALA A 119 -21.58 -21.17 -14.91
CA ALA A 119 -20.80 -20.53 -15.98
C ALA A 119 -21.67 -20.06 -17.17
N GLY A 120 -22.86 -20.65 -17.37
CA GLY A 120 -23.71 -20.35 -18.53
C GLY A 120 -24.56 -19.09 -18.40
N LEU A 121 -24.98 -18.71 -17.18
CA LEU A 121 -25.88 -17.56 -16.97
C LEU A 121 -25.15 -16.22 -16.85
N LEU A 122 -23.85 -16.22 -16.54
CA LEU A 122 -23.01 -15.02 -16.49
C LEU A 122 -22.63 -14.50 -17.88
N ALA A 123 -22.69 -15.32 -18.93
CA ALA A 123 -22.32 -14.93 -20.29
C ALA A 123 -23.41 -14.15 -21.05
N VAL A 124 -24.68 -14.21 -20.63
CA VAL A 124 -25.79 -13.60 -21.38
C VAL A 124 -26.08 -12.16 -20.91
N PHE A 125 -25.70 -11.77 -19.69
CA PHE A 125 -25.94 -10.42 -19.17
C PHE A 125 -24.90 -9.38 -19.65
N PHE A 126 -23.71 -9.81 -20.07
CA PHE A 126 -22.64 -8.92 -20.56
C PHE A 126 -22.71 -8.57 -22.05
N LEU A 127 -23.67 -9.14 -22.79
CA LEU A 127 -23.75 -8.93 -24.24
C LEU A 127 -24.72 -7.82 -24.70
N ASN A 128 -25.54 -7.22 -23.82
CA ASN A 128 -26.69 -6.42 -24.30
C ASN A 128 -27.04 -5.12 -23.55
N GLY A 129 -26.10 -4.38 -22.95
CA GLY A 129 -26.48 -3.08 -22.35
C GLY A 129 -25.35 -2.13 -22.02
N GLY A 130 -24.99 -1.25 -22.96
CA GLY A 130 -24.12 -0.10 -22.72
C GLY A 130 -24.90 1.06 -22.09
N PHE A 131 -24.33 1.69 -21.06
CA PHE A 131 -24.83 2.94 -20.50
C PHE A 131 -23.86 4.09 -20.74
N LYS A 132 -24.33 5.07 -21.52
CA LYS A 132 -23.75 6.40 -21.64
C LYS A 132 -24.15 7.21 -20.40
N GLY A 133 -23.17 7.70 -19.64
CA GLY A 133 -23.38 8.67 -18.56
C GLY A 133 -23.15 10.11 -19.07
N PRO A 134 -24.06 11.06 -18.79
CA PRO A 134 -23.88 12.47 -19.12
C PRO A 134 -23.04 13.23 -18.09
N GLN A 135 -22.33 14.24 -18.58
CA GLN A 135 -21.67 15.31 -17.83
C GLN A 135 -22.71 16.24 -17.21
N VAL A 136 -22.62 16.52 -15.90
CA VAL A 136 -23.29 17.69 -15.31
C VAL A 136 -22.41 18.26 -14.19
N GLY A 137 -21.90 19.47 -14.42
CA GLY A 137 -21.41 20.34 -13.36
C GLY A 137 -22.55 21.09 -12.69
N ALA A 138 -22.38 21.44 -11.42
CA ALA A 138 -23.10 22.54 -10.78
C ALA A 138 -22.34 23.00 -9.52
N SER A 139 -21.80 24.21 -9.64
CA SER A 139 -21.34 25.13 -8.61
C SER A 139 -22.43 25.49 -7.59
N ILE A 140 -22.08 25.59 -6.30
CA ILE A 140 -22.87 26.25 -5.24
C ILE A 140 -21.91 27.03 -4.30
N PRO A 141 -22.24 28.27 -3.86
CA PRO A 141 -21.28 29.27 -3.39
C PRO A 141 -20.92 29.17 -1.90
N PRO A 142 -19.85 29.85 -1.44
CA PRO A 142 -19.48 29.85 -0.02
C PRO A 142 -20.35 30.83 0.77
N SER A 143 -21.04 30.31 1.79
CA SER A 143 -21.60 31.16 2.86
C SER A 143 -20.50 31.47 3.87
N GLY A 144 -19.99 32.69 3.80
CA GLY A 144 -19.04 33.23 4.76
C GLY A 144 -19.72 33.52 6.10
N SER A 145 -19.01 33.20 7.18
CA SER A 145 -19.20 33.85 8.47
C SER A 145 -17.81 34.02 9.08
N ALA A 146 -17.30 35.24 8.93
CA ALA A 146 -16.05 35.70 9.51
C ALA A 146 -16.21 35.83 11.02
N VAL A 147 -15.31 35.21 11.78
CA VAL A 147 -15.07 35.54 13.19
C VAL A 147 -13.72 36.22 13.25
N ALA A 148 -13.71 37.45 13.77
CA ALA A 148 -12.54 38.31 13.88
C ALA A 148 -11.50 37.69 14.82
N SER A 149 -10.29 37.45 14.32
CA SER A 149 -9.12 37.11 15.13
C SER A 149 -8.29 38.37 15.37
N THR A 150 -8.15 38.74 16.63
CA THR A 150 -7.25 39.79 17.12
C THR A 150 -5.80 39.33 17.05
N SER A 151 -4.94 40.18 16.49
CA SER A 151 -3.50 39.95 16.36
C SER A 151 -2.78 39.94 17.71
N PRO A 152 -1.87 38.97 17.98
CA PRO A 152 -0.88 39.13 19.04
C PRO A 152 0.37 39.84 18.53
N THR A 153 0.84 40.77 19.36
CA THR A 153 2.08 41.55 19.25
C THR A 153 3.33 40.65 19.20
N PRO A 154 4.36 40.95 18.39
CA PRO A 154 5.59 40.15 18.34
C PRO A 154 6.45 40.37 19.60
N PRO A 155 7.00 39.33 20.25
CA PRO A 155 8.03 39.50 21.25
C PRO A 155 9.39 39.79 20.61
N SER A 156 10.16 40.60 21.32
CA SER A 156 11.48 41.10 20.95
C SER A 156 12.53 40.01 20.77
N SER A 157 13.43 40.26 19.83
CA SER A 157 14.72 39.63 19.61
C SER A 157 15.53 39.49 20.91
N GLY A 158 15.97 38.29 21.24
CA GLY A 158 16.94 38.08 22.32
C GLY A 158 17.19 36.63 22.67
N SER A 159 18.46 36.22 22.53
CA SER A 159 19.10 35.00 23.02
C SER A 159 19.06 33.78 22.11
N ALA A 160 20.18 33.55 21.41
CA ALA A 160 20.52 32.25 20.84
C ALA A 160 20.49 31.21 21.97
N ALA A 161 19.62 30.21 21.83
CA ALA A 161 19.55 29.08 22.73
C ALA A 161 20.84 28.25 22.60
N PRO A 162 21.38 27.67 23.69
CA PRO A 162 22.52 26.76 23.61
C PRO A 162 22.16 25.56 22.73
N SER A 163 23.07 25.18 21.84
CA SER A 163 22.95 23.99 20.99
C SER A 163 22.68 22.77 21.87
N ALA A 164 21.42 22.36 21.95
CA ALA A 164 21.02 21.15 22.63
C ALA A 164 21.73 19.98 21.93
N THR A 165 22.44 19.15 22.70
CA THR A 165 22.89 17.84 22.21
C THR A 165 21.68 17.12 21.61
N PRO A 166 21.75 16.64 20.35
CA PRO A 166 20.62 15.99 19.71
C PRO A 166 20.13 14.85 20.61
N ALA A 167 18.83 14.81 20.87
CA ALA A 167 18.24 13.71 21.64
C ALA A 167 18.56 12.37 20.94
N PRO A 168 18.90 11.32 21.71
CA PRO A 168 19.26 10.03 21.12
C PRO A 168 18.14 9.48 20.24
N LEU A 169 18.51 8.69 19.24
CA LEU A 169 17.54 8.00 18.39
C LEU A 169 16.77 6.96 19.22
N PRO A 170 15.49 6.71 18.89
CA PRO A 170 14.72 5.63 19.52
C PRO A 170 15.40 4.27 19.37
N LEU A 171 15.03 3.30 20.22
CA LEU A 171 15.57 1.92 20.20
C LEU A 171 17.11 1.81 20.30
N GLY A 172 17.80 2.86 20.78
CA GLY A 172 19.26 2.88 20.81
C GLY A 172 19.91 2.80 19.43
N MET A 173 19.15 3.18 18.39
CA MET A 173 19.61 3.15 17.00
C MET A 173 20.79 4.07 16.75
N LYS A 174 21.59 3.71 15.76
CA LYS A 174 22.65 4.51 15.18
C LYS A 174 22.38 4.69 13.68
N ARG A 175 22.96 5.75 13.12
CA ARG A 175 22.97 5.99 11.66
C ARG A 175 23.55 4.75 10.97
N GLY A 176 22.91 4.28 9.91
CA GLY A 176 23.26 3.05 9.19
C GLY A 176 22.80 1.73 9.82
N ASP A 177 22.15 1.73 10.99
CA ASP A 177 21.55 0.51 11.53
C ASP A 177 20.38 0.03 10.65
N LEU A 178 20.20 -1.28 10.55
CA LEU A 178 19.01 -1.88 9.94
C LEU A 178 17.90 -2.06 10.98
N ILE A 179 16.71 -1.57 10.65
CA ILE A 179 15.47 -1.92 11.34
C ILE A 179 14.50 -2.58 10.37
N TYR A 180 13.58 -3.38 10.89
CA TYR A 180 12.58 -4.03 10.05
C TYR A 180 11.25 -4.21 10.78
N VAL A 181 10.18 -4.20 10.00
CA VAL A 181 8.83 -4.50 10.49
C VAL A 181 8.63 -6.02 10.47
N SER A 182 8.08 -6.62 11.51
CA SER A 182 7.87 -8.07 11.56
C SER A 182 6.64 -8.45 12.35
N LEU A 183 5.99 -9.54 11.92
CA LEU A 183 5.02 -10.25 12.73
C LEU A 183 5.74 -11.14 13.74
N THR A 184 5.47 -10.94 15.03
CA THR A 184 6.07 -11.70 16.12
C THR A 184 5.02 -12.41 16.98
N GLY A 185 5.47 -13.45 17.70
CA GLY A 185 4.62 -14.21 18.61
C GLY A 185 3.77 -15.30 17.94
N PRO A 186 2.99 -16.05 18.73
CA PRO A 186 2.19 -17.17 18.24
C PRO A 186 1.01 -16.68 17.38
N LYS A 187 0.54 -17.54 16.47
CA LYS A 187 -0.56 -17.30 15.51
C LYS A 187 -1.78 -16.59 16.12
N GLU A 188 -2.16 -16.95 17.33
CA GLU A 188 -3.36 -16.45 18.00
C GLU A 188 -3.17 -15.08 18.69
N LYS A 189 -1.92 -14.62 18.87
CA LYS A 189 -1.58 -13.39 19.61
C LYS A 189 -0.49 -12.58 18.91
N ARG A 190 -0.48 -12.59 17.59
CA ARG A 190 0.58 -11.93 16.82
C ARG A 190 0.58 -10.43 17.00
N LYS A 191 1.78 -9.90 17.15
CA LYS A 191 2.04 -8.46 17.18
C LYS A 191 2.77 -8.07 15.93
N LEU A 192 2.57 -6.82 15.53
CA LEU A 192 3.46 -6.17 14.59
C LEU A 192 4.49 -5.39 15.41
N GLU A 193 5.77 -5.61 15.12
CA GLU A 193 6.87 -4.96 15.83
C GLU A 193 7.85 -4.36 14.83
N VAL A 194 8.46 -3.23 15.21
CA VAL A 194 9.66 -2.71 14.56
C VAL A 194 10.84 -3.17 15.39
N ILE A 195 11.76 -3.91 14.76
CA ILE A 195 12.88 -4.57 15.43
C ILE A 195 14.18 -4.02 14.86
N ARG A 196 15.12 -3.68 15.74
CA ARG A 196 16.50 -3.35 15.37
C ARG A 196 17.32 -4.63 15.22
N ASP A 197 17.87 -4.87 14.03
CA ASP A 197 18.59 -6.11 13.71
C ASP A 197 19.78 -6.36 14.67
N ALA A 198 20.59 -5.34 14.92
CA ALA A 198 21.84 -5.47 15.67
C ALA A 198 21.67 -5.90 17.14
N SER A 199 20.54 -5.55 17.79
CA SER A 199 20.30 -5.82 19.22
C SER A 199 19.06 -6.65 19.50
N GLY A 200 18.12 -6.74 18.56
CA GLY A 200 16.79 -7.31 18.78
C GLY A 200 15.85 -6.40 19.58
N ASP A 201 16.27 -5.19 19.94
CA ASP A 201 15.41 -4.21 20.60
C ASP A 201 14.21 -3.91 19.70
N SER A 202 13.00 -3.94 20.27
CA SER A 202 11.77 -3.78 19.52
C SER A 202 10.80 -2.76 20.14
N VAL A 203 9.94 -2.21 19.29
CA VAL A 203 8.74 -1.48 19.70
C VAL A 203 7.53 -2.10 19.01
N SER A 204 6.51 -2.43 19.79
CA SER A 204 5.23 -2.89 19.24
C SER A 204 4.48 -1.73 18.60
N VAL A 205 3.91 -1.99 17.43
CA VAL A 205 3.10 -1.03 16.65
C VAL A 205 1.71 -1.59 16.40
N ILE A 206 0.80 -0.77 15.87
CA ILE A 206 -0.56 -1.25 15.60
C ILE A 206 -0.53 -2.41 14.58
N ASN A 207 -1.28 -3.47 14.88
CA ASN A 207 -1.57 -4.54 13.92
C ASN A 207 -3.03 -4.39 13.48
N PRO A 208 -3.31 -3.82 12.30
CA PRO A 208 -4.68 -3.52 11.88
C PRO A 208 -5.47 -4.77 11.46
N ALA A 209 -4.80 -5.91 11.25
CA ALA A 209 -5.45 -7.09 10.72
C ALA A 209 -6.33 -7.76 11.77
N GLN A 210 -7.64 -7.78 11.52
CA GLN A 210 -8.65 -8.42 12.37
C GLN A 210 -8.41 -9.91 12.58
N PHE A 211 -7.73 -10.57 11.63
CA PHE A 211 -7.39 -12.00 11.69
C PHE A 211 -5.93 -12.27 12.10
N GLY A 212 -5.15 -11.24 12.48
CA GLY A 212 -3.79 -11.39 12.98
C GLY A 212 -2.67 -11.40 11.94
N TRP A 213 -2.95 -11.01 10.67
CA TRP A 213 -1.99 -11.04 9.56
C TRP A 213 -2.01 -9.75 8.75
N GLY A 214 -1.44 -8.69 9.30
CA GLY A 214 -0.98 -7.60 8.46
C GLY A 214 0.27 -8.08 7.75
N GLN A 215 0.33 -7.99 6.43
CA GLN A 215 1.57 -8.26 5.68
C GLN A 215 2.21 -6.93 5.29
N PRO A 216 3.18 -6.40 6.07
CA PRO A 216 3.90 -5.20 5.70
C PRO A 216 4.52 -5.35 4.30
N GLN A 217 4.21 -4.41 3.41
CA GLN A 217 4.64 -4.46 2.01
C GLN A 217 5.69 -3.40 1.68
N ARG A 218 5.66 -2.26 2.38
CA ARG A 218 6.57 -1.11 2.19
C ARG A 218 6.84 -0.45 3.52
N ALA A 219 8.07 0.03 3.73
CA ALA A 219 8.39 0.90 4.86
C ALA A 219 9.35 2.02 4.45
N SER A 220 9.30 3.14 5.18
CA SER A 220 10.14 4.30 4.95
C SER A 220 10.35 5.05 6.26
N LEU A 221 11.60 5.23 6.66
CA LEU A 221 11.96 5.93 7.90
C LEU A 221 12.15 7.42 7.63
N SER A 222 11.63 8.27 8.52
CA SER A 222 11.85 9.72 8.41
C SER A 222 13.34 10.06 8.46
N PRO A 223 13.80 11.16 7.83
CA PRO A 223 15.23 11.55 7.80
C PRO A 223 15.87 11.69 9.19
N ASP A 224 15.09 12.11 10.18
CA ASP A 224 15.52 12.22 11.59
C ASP A 224 15.54 10.87 12.34
N GLY A 225 15.11 9.77 11.72
CA GLY A 225 15.13 8.41 12.28
C GLY A 225 14.05 8.15 13.34
N ARG A 226 13.04 9.01 13.47
CA ARG A 226 12.07 8.96 14.59
C ARG A 226 10.71 8.39 14.25
N VAL A 227 10.26 8.51 12.99
CA VAL A 227 8.94 8.09 12.56
C VAL A 227 9.06 7.10 11.42
N LEU A 228 8.51 5.90 11.60
CA LEU A 228 8.41 4.91 10.54
C LEU A 228 7.04 5.01 9.86
N ALA A 229 7.05 5.29 8.57
CA ALA A 229 5.89 5.09 7.71
C ALA A 229 5.91 3.66 7.17
N PHE A 230 4.78 2.97 7.16
CA PHE A 230 4.69 1.65 6.54
C PHE A 230 3.30 1.38 5.97
N ALA A 231 3.26 0.52 4.96
CA ALA A 231 2.03 0.05 4.34
C ALA A 231 1.83 -1.44 4.62
N THR A 232 0.62 -1.80 5.01
CA THR A 232 0.24 -3.18 5.33
C THR A 232 -0.88 -3.63 4.43
N LEU A 233 -0.75 -4.82 3.84
CA LEU A 233 -1.85 -5.50 3.18
C LEU A 233 -2.77 -6.13 4.23
N LEU A 234 -4.07 -5.78 4.20
CA LEU A 234 -5.07 -6.13 5.22
C LEU A 234 -5.85 -7.40 4.89
N ASP A 235 -6.04 -7.71 3.62
CA ASP A 235 -6.83 -8.85 3.17
C ASP A 235 -6.36 -9.42 1.82
N ALA A 236 -6.94 -10.54 1.42
CA ALA A 236 -6.69 -11.16 0.12
C ALA A 236 -7.24 -10.34 -1.07
N LYS A 237 -8.06 -9.31 -0.83
CA LYS A 237 -8.61 -8.44 -1.87
C LYS A 237 -7.62 -7.37 -2.30
N GLY A 238 -6.49 -7.22 -1.60
CA GLY A 238 -5.45 -6.29 -1.98
C GLY A 238 -5.47 -4.98 -1.19
N THR A 239 -6.31 -4.82 -0.16
CA THR A 239 -6.46 -3.51 0.51
C THR A 239 -5.20 -3.14 1.30
N TRP A 240 -4.54 -2.03 0.93
CA TRP A 240 -3.42 -1.46 1.64
C TRP A 240 -3.89 -0.44 2.65
N VAL A 241 -3.29 -0.46 3.84
CA VAL A 241 -3.47 0.57 4.85
C VAL A 241 -2.11 1.17 5.20
N PHE A 242 -2.05 2.50 5.15
CA PHE A 242 -0.84 3.27 5.44
C PHE A 242 -0.83 3.74 6.88
N PHE A 243 0.32 3.67 7.53
CA PHE A 243 0.52 4.08 8.92
C PHE A 243 1.77 4.95 9.05
N ALA A 244 1.77 5.81 10.05
CA ALA A 244 2.97 6.47 10.58
C ALA A 244 3.08 6.18 12.08
N THR A 245 4.26 5.73 12.53
CA THR A 245 4.49 5.36 13.93
C THR A 245 5.69 6.08 14.50
N ASP A 246 5.50 6.75 15.63
CA ASP A 246 6.57 7.27 16.45
C ASP A 246 7.31 6.11 17.13
N LEU A 247 8.60 5.93 16.82
CA LEU A 247 9.38 4.79 17.31
C LEU A 247 9.78 4.91 18.79
N SER A 248 9.66 6.09 19.40
CA SER A 248 9.95 6.27 20.82
C SER A 248 8.79 5.84 21.72
N THR A 249 7.57 5.92 21.20
CA THR A 249 6.34 5.64 21.96
C THR A 249 5.52 4.46 21.43
N GLY A 250 5.74 4.06 20.17
CA GLY A 250 4.87 3.12 19.44
C GLY A 250 3.54 3.73 19.03
N LYS A 251 3.31 5.03 19.30
CA LYS A 251 2.06 5.71 18.93
C LYS A 251 1.92 5.73 17.42
N THR A 252 0.86 5.11 16.93
CA THR A 252 0.59 4.95 15.50
C THR A 252 -0.63 5.76 15.08
N VAL A 253 -0.58 6.36 13.89
CA VAL A 253 -1.72 6.97 13.21
C VAL A 253 -1.94 6.27 11.86
N GLN A 254 -3.21 6.00 11.52
CA GLN A 254 -3.60 5.55 10.18
C GLN A 254 -3.69 6.75 9.26
N LEU A 255 -3.04 6.66 8.10
CA LEU A 255 -2.94 7.77 7.15
C LEU A 255 -4.02 7.70 6.06
N GLY A 256 -4.41 6.49 5.67
CA GLY A 256 -5.39 6.24 4.63
C GLY A 256 -5.38 4.78 4.18
N GLU A 257 -6.33 4.44 3.30
CA GLU A 257 -6.45 3.12 2.65
C GLU A 257 -6.32 3.30 1.14
N SER A 258 -5.79 2.29 0.46
CA SER A 258 -5.58 2.30 -0.98
C SER A 258 -5.60 0.89 -1.55
N PHE A 259 -5.71 0.79 -2.86
CA PHE A 259 -5.40 -0.43 -3.60
C PHE A 259 -4.00 -0.30 -4.25
N PRO A 260 -3.25 -1.41 -4.39
CA PRO A 260 -1.92 -1.39 -4.95
C PRO A 260 -1.97 -1.22 -6.47
N GLN A 261 -1.26 -0.21 -6.97
CA GLN A 261 -1.03 0.00 -8.39
C GLN A 261 0.47 0.01 -8.71
N ALA A 262 0.80 -0.17 -9.99
CA ALA A 262 2.13 0.16 -10.49
C ALA A 262 2.47 1.61 -10.13
N PHE A 263 3.71 1.86 -9.71
CA PHE A 263 4.22 3.17 -9.27
C PHE A 263 3.52 3.82 -8.06
N GLY A 264 2.42 3.24 -7.54
CA GLY A 264 1.62 3.80 -6.45
C GLY A 264 2.07 3.41 -5.04
N ARG A 265 3.13 2.60 -4.90
CA ARG A 265 3.50 1.94 -3.64
C ARG A 265 4.50 2.73 -2.77
N ARG A 266 4.89 3.94 -3.17
CA ARG A 266 5.98 4.69 -2.52
C ARG A 266 5.51 5.47 -1.29
N LEU A 267 6.36 5.52 -0.25
CA LEU A 267 6.20 6.32 0.96
C LEU A 267 7.38 7.29 1.06
N LEU A 268 7.13 8.57 0.76
CA LEU A 268 8.19 9.55 0.47
C LEU A 268 8.20 10.66 1.51
N TRP A 269 9.15 10.59 2.45
CA TRP A 269 9.39 11.68 3.38
C TRP A 269 10.00 12.87 2.64
N SER A 270 9.52 14.06 3.00
CA SER A 270 10.16 15.31 2.61
C SER A 270 11.55 15.43 3.26
N PRO A 271 12.50 16.19 2.69
CA PRO A 271 13.88 16.25 3.20
C PRO A 271 13.97 16.65 4.67
N GLU A 272 13.10 17.55 5.14
CA GLU A 272 13.04 17.97 6.55
C GLU A 272 12.20 17.02 7.43
N GLY A 273 11.64 15.96 6.84
CA GLY A 273 10.82 14.95 7.50
C GLY A 273 9.47 15.46 7.99
N ARG A 274 9.05 16.66 7.59
CA ARG A 274 7.77 17.24 8.00
C ARG A 274 6.59 16.58 7.29
N TYR A 275 6.72 16.37 5.99
CA TYR A 275 5.67 15.83 5.15
C TYR A 275 5.99 14.40 4.72
N LEU A 276 4.95 13.58 4.57
CA LEU A 276 5.03 12.29 3.91
C LEU A 276 4.06 12.28 2.74
N ALA A 277 4.59 12.11 1.53
CA ALA A 277 3.82 11.97 0.31
C ALA A 277 3.62 10.50 -0.03
N PHE A 278 2.41 10.17 -0.46
CA PHE A 278 2.03 8.83 -0.91
C PHE A 278 0.86 8.91 -1.89
N THR A 279 0.69 7.84 -2.67
CA THR A 279 -0.38 7.74 -3.67
C THR A 279 -1.50 6.89 -3.11
N VAL A 280 -2.75 7.33 -3.32
CA VAL A 280 -3.96 6.60 -2.94
C VAL A 280 -4.79 6.33 -4.18
N GLU A 281 -5.16 5.07 -4.37
CA GLU A 281 -6.29 4.67 -5.21
C GLU A 281 -7.54 4.57 -4.36
N ALA A 282 -8.48 5.49 -4.58
CA ALA A 282 -9.70 5.59 -3.79
C ALA A 282 -10.76 4.53 -4.16
N VAL A 283 -10.72 4.00 -5.38
CA VAL A 283 -11.70 3.03 -5.88
C VAL A 283 -10.97 1.80 -6.41
N PRO A 284 -11.22 0.59 -5.88
CA PRO A 284 -10.59 -0.61 -6.40
C PRO A 284 -10.94 -0.80 -7.88
N GLN A 285 -9.93 -1.08 -8.71
CA GLN A 285 -10.11 -1.24 -10.17
C GLN A 285 -10.70 0.04 -10.81
N GLY A 286 -10.57 1.18 -10.16
CA GLY A 286 -10.97 2.48 -10.69
C GLY A 286 -9.95 3.02 -11.67
N GLY A 287 -8.67 2.66 -11.46
CA GLY A 287 -7.54 3.25 -12.18
C GLY A 287 -7.31 4.71 -11.78
N THR A 288 -7.97 5.16 -10.71
CA THR A 288 -7.89 6.54 -10.22
C THR A 288 -6.84 6.64 -9.15
N SER A 289 -5.84 7.48 -9.35
CA SER A 289 -4.80 7.75 -8.35
C SER A 289 -4.71 9.24 -8.04
N ASP A 290 -4.52 9.56 -6.77
CA ASP A 290 -4.21 10.92 -6.33
C ASP A 290 -3.16 10.92 -5.23
N VAL A 291 -2.43 12.03 -5.13
CA VAL A 291 -1.39 12.24 -4.13
C VAL A 291 -2.01 12.77 -2.85
N TRP A 292 -1.59 12.18 -1.74
CA TRP A 292 -1.94 12.56 -0.39
C TRP A 292 -0.69 12.94 0.39
N ILE A 293 -0.87 13.87 1.33
CA ILE A 293 0.19 14.37 2.20
C ILE A 293 -0.24 14.21 3.64
N PHE A 294 0.60 13.55 4.43
CA PHE A 294 0.55 13.60 5.87
C PHE A 294 1.48 14.70 6.38
N ASP A 295 0.94 15.66 7.15
CA ASP A 295 1.73 16.68 7.86
C ASP A 295 1.95 16.23 9.29
N ARG A 296 3.21 15.89 9.61
CA ARG A 296 3.61 15.42 10.93
C ARG A 296 3.36 16.46 12.03
N SER A 297 3.40 17.75 11.71
CA SER A 297 3.22 18.83 12.69
C SER A 297 1.78 18.93 13.19
N THR A 298 0.80 18.62 12.33
CA THR A 298 -0.63 18.62 12.69
C THR A 298 -1.15 17.22 12.98
N GLY A 299 -0.45 16.18 12.54
CA GLY A 299 -0.91 14.79 12.56
C GLY A 299 -2.04 14.51 11.57
N GLY A 300 -2.25 15.40 10.59
CA GLY A 300 -3.37 15.33 9.65
C GLY A 300 -2.93 14.86 8.27
N THR A 301 -3.81 14.14 7.59
CA THR A 301 -3.63 13.73 6.19
C THR A 301 -4.61 14.48 5.30
N LYS A 302 -4.17 14.94 4.13
CA LYS A 302 -5.01 15.62 3.14
C LYS A 302 -4.70 15.14 1.72
N GLN A 303 -5.73 14.96 0.91
CA GLN A 303 -5.62 14.81 -0.54
C GLN A 303 -5.16 16.14 -1.15
N VAL A 304 -4.06 16.14 -1.91
CA VAL A 304 -3.48 17.37 -2.48
C VAL A 304 -3.62 17.47 -4.00
N THR A 305 -4.01 16.39 -4.68
CA THR A 305 -4.38 16.38 -6.09
C THR A 305 -5.78 15.81 -6.29
N LYS A 306 -6.47 16.23 -7.35
CA LYS A 306 -7.78 15.68 -7.77
C LYS A 306 -7.79 15.37 -9.27
N ALA A 307 -6.70 14.82 -9.77
CA ALA A 307 -6.54 14.54 -11.20
C ALA A 307 -7.03 13.13 -11.57
N GLY A 308 -7.08 12.21 -10.59
CA GLY A 308 -7.48 10.82 -10.83
C GLY A 308 -6.45 10.02 -11.64
N ASN A 309 -5.23 10.54 -11.81
CA ASN A 309 -4.11 9.87 -12.48
C ASN A 309 -2.76 10.35 -11.91
N ALA A 310 -2.74 10.88 -10.70
CA ALA A 310 -1.56 11.49 -10.09
C ALA A 310 -0.83 10.52 -9.15
N TYR A 311 0.50 10.55 -9.22
CA TYR A 311 1.39 9.67 -8.45
C TYR A 311 2.53 10.49 -7.84
N ALA A 312 2.82 10.27 -6.55
CA ALA A 312 3.95 10.91 -5.88
C ALA A 312 5.26 10.28 -6.38
N ALA A 313 6.18 11.08 -6.93
CA ALA A 313 7.42 10.58 -7.52
C ALA A 313 8.60 10.71 -6.56
N SER A 314 9.09 11.93 -6.32
CA SER A 314 10.18 12.21 -5.39
C SER A 314 10.13 13.64 -4.87
N TRP A 315 10.75 13.86 -3.70
CA TRP A 315 11.06 15.20 -3.23
C TRP A 315 12.40 15.65 -3.81
N ALA A 316 12.48 16.91 -4.20
CA ALA A 316 13.75 17.57 -4.46
C ALA A 316 14.41 18.02 -3.15
N PRO A 317 15.73 18.21 -3.12
CA PRO A 317 16.41 18.83 -1.98
C PRO A 317 15.82 20.20 -1.65
N VAL A 318 15.97 20.61 -0.39
CA VAL A 318 15.52 21.94 0.04
C VAL A 318 16.31 23.00 -0.71
N ALA A 319 15.61 23.86 -1.42
CA ALA A 319 16.17 25.03 -2.09
C ALA A 319 15.32 26.25 -1.71
N ASP A 320 15.99 27.37 -1.41
CA ASP A 320 15.33 28.64 -1.04
C ASP A 320 14.30 28.53 0.10
N GLY A 321 14.51 27.58 1.02
CA GLY A 321 13.62 27.35 2.17
C GLY A 321 12.28 26.70 1.83
N ALA A 322 12.14 26.10 0.64
CA ALA A 322 10.96 25.36 0.23
C ALA A 322 11.30 23.89 -0.05
N GLU A 323 10.39 22.99 0.35
CA GLU A 323 10.43 21.57 -0.03
C GLU A 323 9.61 21.39 -1.30
N THR A 324 10.19 20.78 -2.33
CA THR A 324 9.52 20.63 -3.64
C THR A 324 9.21 19.16 -3.90
N LEU A 325 7.95 18.83 -4.19
CA LEU A 325 7.52 17.48 -4.56
C LEU A 325 7.28 17.42 -6.07
N TRP A 326 7.85 16.40 -6.71
CA TRP A 326 7.47 16.00 -8.05
C TRP A 326 6.30 15.02 -8.03
N ILE A 327 5.32 15.29 -8.86
CA ILE A 327 4.10 14.50 -9.06
C ILE A 327 4.00 14.15 -10.54
N SER A 328 3.80 12.87 -10.83
CA SER A 328 3.59 12.40 -12.21
C SER A 328 2.13 12.15 -12.49
N LEU A 329 1.69 12.53 -13.69
CA LEU A 329 0.34 12.33 -14.21
C LEU A 329 0.38 11.24 -15.28
N GLY A 330 -0.35 10.15 -15.04
CA GLY A 330 -0.50 9.03 -15.95
C GLY A 330 -1.40 9.42 -17.13
N ALA A 331 -0.86 9.36 -18.33
CA ALA A 331 -1.58 9.62 -19.57
C ALA A 331 -0.84 8.92 -20.72
N ALA A 332 -1.46 8.83 -21.90
CA ALA A 332 -0.78 8.32 -23.10
C ALA A 332 0.59 9.00 -23.29
N ASP A 333 0.60 10.33 -23.15
CA ASP A 333 1.82 11.13 -23.05
C ASP A 333 1.98 11.61 -21.59
N PRO A 334 2.76 10.91 -20.76
CA PRO A 334 2.88 11.26 -19.35
C PRO A 334 3.55 12.61 -19.16
N THR A 335 3.22 13.26 -18.05
CA THR A 335 3.81 14.54 -17.65
C THR A 335 4.09 14.52 -16.17
N SER A 336 5.18 15.15 -15.75
CA SER A 336 5.44 15.41 -14.33
C SER A 336 5.45 16.90 -14.05
N VAL A 337 4.98 17.27 -12.86
CA VAL A 337 4.98 18.65 -12.37
C VAL A 337 5.64 18.71 -11.01
N ALA A 338 6.29 19.82 -10.73
CA ALA A 338 6.84 20.12 -9.41
C ALA A 338 5.94 21.13 -8.69
N THR A 339 5.70 20.89 -7.40
CA THR A 339 4.95 21.81 -6.55
C THR A 339 5.72 22.04 -5.24
N GLN A 340 5.64 23.27 -4.73
CA GLN A 340 6.30 23.64 -3.48
C GLN A 340 5.37 23.43 -2.29
N PHE A 341 5.97 23.01 -1.19
CA PHE A 341 5.37 22.91 0.13
C PHE A 341 6.06 23.94 1.05
N PRO A 342 5.28 24.73 1.82
CA PRO A 342 5.85 25.71 2.73
C PRO A 342 6.59 24.97 3.85
N ALA A 343 7.86 25.31 4.09
CA ALA A 343 8.58 24.78 5.25
C ALA A 343 7.87 25.14 6.57
N ASN A 344 7.20 26.31 6.61
CA ASN A 344 6.46 26.84 7.75
C ASN A 344 5.01 27.22 7.35
N GLY A 345 4.09 26.24 7.33
CA GLY A 345 2.65 26.51 7.14
C GLY A 345 1.79 25.25 7.19
N GLY A 346 0.51 25.35 7.52
CA GLY A 346 -0.42 24.20 7.48
C GLY A 346 -0.82 23.79 6.05
N LEU A 347 -1.48 22.63 5.91
CA LEU A 347 -1.93 22.05 4.62
C LEU A 347 -3.10 22.82 3.96
N ALA A 348 -2.91 24.10 3.62
CA ALA A 348 -3.90 24.91 2.92
C ALA A 348 -3.67 24.90 1.39
N PHE A 349 -3.90 23.75 0.76
CA PHE A 349 -3.84 23.60 -0.71
C PHE A 349 -5.25 23.47 -1.30
N ASP A 350 -5.58 24.33 -2.26
CA ASP A 350 -6.87 24.33 -2.97
C ASP A 350 -6.85 23.40 -4.21
N ASP A 351 -5.69 23.21 -4.83
CA ASP A 351 -5.28 22.12 -5.74
C ASP A 351 -3.82 22.39 -6.14
N LEU A 352 -2.88 21.50 -5.81
CA LEU A 352 -1.45 21.74 -6.08
C LEU A 352 -1.09 21.69 -7.57
N LEU A 353 -1.94 21.08 -8.40
CA LEU A 353 -1.70 20.98 -9.84
C LEU A 353 -2.06 22.26 -10.60
N ALA A 354 -2.77 23.19 -9.96
CA ALA A 354 -3.24 24.41 -10.63
C ALA A 354 -2.11 25.42 -10.94
N LYS A 355 -1.03 25.41 -10.15
CA LYS A 355 0.10 26.35 -10.28
C LYS A 355 1.44 25.64 -10.00
N PRO A 356 1.87 24.73 -10.88
CA PRO A 356 3.14 24.03 -10.69
C PRO A 356 4.31 25.02 -10.85
N VAL A 357 5.39 24.80 -10.09
CA VAL A 357 6.63 25.60 -10.18
C VAL A 357 7.55 25.11 -11.30
N ALA A 358 7.40 23.86 -11.73
CA ALA A 358 8.07 23.30 -12.90
C ALA A 358 7.22 22.22 -13.57
N LYS A 359 7.51 21.95 -14.85
CA LYS A 359 6.85 20.92 -15.66
C LYS A 359 7.89 20.16 -16.48
N ALA A 360 7.69 18.86 -16.61
CA ALA A 360 8.51 17.95 -17.40
C ALA A 360 7.59 17.10 -18.30
N ASP A 361 7.50 17.49 -19.57
CA ASP A 361 6.68 16.79 -20.57
C ASP A 361 7.35 15.49 -21.05
N GLY A 362 6.57 14.42 -21.21
CA GLY A 362 7.07 13.11 -21.62
C GLY A 362 7.98 12.44 -20.59
N VAL A 363 7.79 12.79 -19.31
CA VAL A 363 8.56 12.31 -18.16
C VAL A 363 7.61 11.78 -17.11
N PHE A 364 7.80 10.54 -16.70
CA PHE A 364 7.06 9.90 -15.63
C PHE A 364 8.03 9.45 -14.53
N MET A 365 7.59 9.56 -13.28
CA MET A 365 8.36 9.20 -12.09
C MET A 365 9.79 9.79 -12.09
N PRO A 366 9.99 11.12 -12.08
CA PRO A 366 11.30 11.69 -11.86
C PRO A 366 11.72 11.41 -10.41
N LEU A 367 12.66 10.49 -10.23
CA LEU A 367 13.20 10.06 -8.95
C LEU A 367 14.58 10.69 -8.75
N LEU A 368 14.59 11.85 -8.10
CA LEU A 368 15.81 12.58 -7.76
C LEU A 368 16.64 11.81 -6.73
N SER A 369 17.97 11.87 -6.88
CA SER A 369 18.91 11.48 -5.83
C SER A 369 18.80 12.44 -4.63
N PRO A 370 19.25 12.05 -3.43
CA PRO A 370 19.20 12.90 -2.24
C PRO A 370 19.88 14.28 -2.39
N ASP A 371 20.98 14.37 -3.15
CA ASP A 371 21.64 15.64 -3.54
C ASP A 371 20.90 16.43 -4.62
N GLY A 372 19.88 15.83 -5.26
CA GLY A 372 19.11 16.36 -6.38
C GLY A 372 19.87 16.53 -7.69
N GLN A 373 21.14 16.14 -7.75
CA GLN A 373 21.98 16.34 -8.94
C GLN A 373 21.80 15.25 -9.99
N LYS A 374 21.17 14.13 -9.63
CA LYS A 374 20.90 13.00 -10.52
C LYS A 374 19.42 12.63 -10.44
N ALA A 375 18.92 11.99 -11.48
CA ALA A 375 17.55 11.49 -11.47
C ALA A 375 17.39 10.26 -12.35
N ILE A 376 16.57 9.33 -11.90
CA ILE A 376 16.05 8.22 -12.72
C ILE A 376 14.60 8.54 -13.07
N PHE A 377 14.22 8.35 -14.34
CA PHE A 377 12.87 8.65 -14.82
C PHE A 377 12.48 7.76 -15.99
N TRP A 378 11.19 7.68 -16.29
CA TRP A 378 10.65 6.87 -17.38
C TRP A 378 10.15 7.76 -18.51
N ARG A 379 10.29 7.26 -19.75
CA ARG A 379 9.72 7.88 -20.97
C ARG A 379 9.08 6.82 -21.83
N GLY A 380 8.04 7.20 -22.56
CA GLY A 380 7.31 6.31 -23.45
C GLY A 380 5.83 6.62 -23.43
N THR A 381 5.06 5.78 -24.09
CA THR A 381 3.60 5.88 -24.11
C THR A 381 3.02 4.99 -23.03
N MET A 382 2.09 5.52 -22.23
CA MET A 382 1.38 4.73 -21.22
C MET A 382 -0.04 4.36 -21.68
N ALA A 383 -0.57 3.30 -21.08
CA ALA A 383 -1.97 2.92 -21.22
C ALA A 383 -2.53 2.55 -19.85
N LEU A 384 -3.82 2.80 -19.66
CA LEU A 384 -4.59 2.23 -18.58
C LEU A 384 -5.15 0.88 -19.05
N PRO A 385 -4.74 -0.26 -18.47
CA PRO A 385 -5.25 -1.57 -18.84
C PRO A 385 -6.77 -1.65 -18.68
N ARG A 386 -7.42 -2.52 -19.49
CA ARG A 386 -8.88 -2.64 -19.49
C ARG A 386 -9.44 -3.11 -18.15
N ASP A 387 -8.70 -3.96 -17.44
CA ASP A 387 -9.07 -4.46 -16.11
C ASP A 387 -8.80 -3.46 -14.98
N ARG A 388 -8.04 -2.38 -15.27
CA ARG A 388 -7.64 -1.31 -14.36
C ARG A 388 -6.95 -1.77 -13.08
N GLN A 389 -6.48 -3.02 -13.01
CA GLN A 389 -5.93 -3.59 -11.77
C GLN A 389 -4.56 -3.02 -11.42
N THR A 390 -3.77 -2.65 -12.42
CA THR A 390 -2.38 -2.21 -12.23
C THR A 390 -2.19 -0.70 -12.36
N GLY A 391 -3.26 0.07 -12.61
CA GLY A 391 -3.16 1.50 -12.90
C GLY A 391 -2.46 1.80 -14.24
N TRP A 392 -1.92 3.00 -14.40
CA TRP A 392 -1.19 3.38 -15.62
C TRP A 392 0.16 2.66 -15.71
N ILE A 393 0.42 2.01 -16.85
CA ILE A 393 1.69 1.34 -17.16
C ILE A 393 2.17 1.71 -18.56
N PHE A 394 3.46 1.54 -18.84
CA PHE A 394 3.98 1.75 -20.19
C PHE A 394 3.50 0.67 -21.16
N SER A 395 3.04 1.10 -22.33
CA SER A 395 2.64 0.26 -23.46
C SER A 395 3.61 0.33 -24.63
N THR A 396 4.44 1.37 -24.70
CA THR A 396 5.56 1.50 -25.65
C THR A 396 6.69 2.27 -24.98
N GLY A 397 7.94 1.89 -25.23
CA GLY A 397 9.10 2.42 -24.51
C GLY A 397 9.11 2.01 -23.05
N GLY A 398 9.15 2.98 -22.15
CA GLY A 398 9.16 2.78 -20.70
C GLY A 398 10.53 2.47 -20.12
N LEU A 399 11.59 2.37 -20.95
CA LEU A 399 12.93 2.05 -20.45
C LEU A 399 13.41 3.17 -19.50
N PRO A 400 13.69 2.89 -18.21
CA PRO A 400 14.13 3.92 -17.29
C PRO A 400 15.45 4.55 -17.77
N GLN A 401 15.57 5.85 -17.59
CA GLN A 401 16.68 6.69 -18.01
C GLN A 401 17.32 7.33 -16.78
N LEU A 402 18.64 7.43 -16.78
CA LEU A 402 19.43 8.15 -15.78
C LEU A 402 19.95 9.45 -16.39
N THR A 403 19.80 10.56 -15.67
CA THR A 403 20.37 11.87 -16.03
C THR A 403 21.14 12.46 -14.86
N SER A 404 22.04 13.39 -15.14
CA SER A 404 22.85 14.09 -14.15
C SER A 404 23.07 15.54 -14.55
N SER A 405 23.16 16.44 -13.57
CA SER A 405 23.41 17.86 -13.80
C SER A 405 24.92 18.08 -13.99
N GLY A 406 25.30 18.72 -15.10
CA GLY A 406 26.70 19.07 -15.37
C GLY A 406 27.17 20.35 -14.64
N SER A 407 26.24 21.12 -14.09
CA SER A 407 26.47 22.47 -13.53
C SER A 407 25.95 22.64 -12.09
N GLY A 408 25.54 21.55 -11.44
CA GLY A 408 24.78 21.57 -10.19
C GLY A 408 23.28 21.88 -10.41
N GLY A 409 22.47 21.56 -9.39
CA GLY A 409 21.01 21.69 -9.42
C GLY A 409 20.29 20.48 -10.03
N ILE A 410 18.97 20.60 -10.21
CA ILE A 410 18.12 19.54 -10.77
C ILE A 410 18.54 19.27 -12.24
N PRO A 411 18.74 18.00 -12.64
CA PRO A 411 19.17 17.66 -13.99
C PRO A 411 18.11 17.98 -15.06
N SER A 412 18.57 18.14 -16.31
CA SER A 412 17.67 18.25 -17.46
C SER A 412 16.98 16.92 -17.75
N TRP A 413 15.69 16.99 -18.10
CA TRP A 413 14.88 15.85 -18.53
C TRP A 413 14.94 15.57 -20.04
N THR A 414 15.68 16.40 -20.80
CA THR A 414 15.72 16.32 -22.26
C THR A 414 16.38 15.04 -22.76
N SER A 415 17.41 14.57 -22.05
CA SER A 415 18.20 13.40 -22.39
C SER A 415 18.58 12.64 -21.13
N GLY A 416 18.73 11.33 -21.24
CA GLY A 416 19.28 10.45 -20.21
C GLY A 416 19.94 9.25 -20.87
N ALA A 417 20.82 8.59 -20.13
CA ALA A 417 21.37 7.30 -20.51
C ALA A 417 20.38 6.20 -20.09
N PRO A 418 20.06 5.22 -20.95
CA PRO A 418 19.21 4.11 -20.54
C PRO A 418 19.81 3.33 -19.39
N LEU A 419 19.01 3.06 -18.36
CA LEU A 419 19.44 2.30 -17.19
C LEU A 419 19.84 0.87 -17.57
N PHE A 420 19.15 0.31 -18.57
CA PHE A 420 19.42 -0.99 -19.18
C PHE A 420 19.82 -0.79 -20.64
N GLY A 421 21.03 -0.29 -20.86
CA GLY A 421 21.53 0.12 -22.19
C GLY A 421 21.75 -1.01 -23.20
N ASP A 422 21.69 -2.26 -22.75
CA ASP A 422 21.74 -3.46 -23.60
C ASP A 422 20.36 -3.89 -24.14
N LEU A 423 19.28 -3.22 -23.74
CA LEU A 423 17.89 -3.49 -24.14
C LEU A 423 17.33 -2.42 -25.10
N GLN A 424 16.42 -2.81 -25.99
CA GLN A 424 15.79 -1.92 -26.98
C GLN A 424 14.28 -2.18 -27.16
N PRO A 425 13.44 -1.92 -26.13
CA PRO A 425 12.01 -2.31 -26.09
C PRO A 425 11.17 -1.89 -27.32
N ASP A 426 11.56 -0.80 -27.98
CA ASP A 426 10.82 -0.19 -29.09
C ASP A 426 10.92 -0.93 -30.43
N GLN A 427 11.83 -1.90 -30.59
CA GLN A 427 12.01 -2.61 -31.88
C GLN A 427 11.11 -3.85 -32.05
N GLY A 428 10.44 -4.31 -30.99
CA GLY A 428 9.60 -5.52 -30.99
C GLY A 428 8.13 -5.32 -30.62
N GLY A 429 7.68 -4.06 -30.44
CA GLY A 429 6.33 -3.72 -29.97
C GLY A 429 6.11 -4.00 -28.48
N GLN A 430 7.17 -3.88 -27.67
CA GLN A 430 7.19 -4.24 -26.25
C GLN A 430 7.44 -2.98 -25.41
N ALA A 431 7.13 -3.05 -24.11
CA ALA A 431 7.43 -1.97 -23.19
C ALA A 431 7.92 -2.46 -21.85
N PHE A 432 8.76 -1.64 -21.25
CA PHE A 432 9.12 -1.73 -19.85
C PHE A 432 7.99 -1.13 -19.02
N ALA A 433 7.01 -1.95 -18.67
CA ALA A 433 5.70 -1.54 -18.15
C ALA A 433 5.80 -0.74 -16.86
N SER A 434 6.64 -1.20 -15.92
CA SER A 434 6.86 -0.53 -14.64
C SER A 434 8.09 -1.10 -13.91
N GLY A 435 8.50 -0.43 -12.85
CA GLY A 435 9.51 -0.91 -11.91
C GLY A 435 9.65 0.05 -10.75
N ASP A 436 10.33 -0.41 -9.70
CA ASP A 436 10.64 0.39 -8.53
C ASP A 436 12.15 0.68 -8.45
N VAL A 437 12.48 1.86 -7.94
CA VAL A 437 13.85 2.32 -7.74
C VAL A 437 14.01 2.94 -6.36
N THR A 438 15.12 2.61 -5.71
CA THR A 438 15.54 3.21 -4.43
C THR A 438 16.97 3.72 -4.58
N TRP A 439 17.19 4.99 -4.19
CA TRP A 439 18.52 5.59 -4.05
C TRP A 439 19.08 5.29 -2.66
N ALA A 440 20.40 5.18 -2.55
CA ALA A 440 21.10 5.31 -1.28
C ALA A 440 21.33 6.80 -0.93
N ASP A 441 21.69 7.06 0.33
CA ASP A 441 21.94 8.43 0.81
C ASP A 441 23.20 9.04 0.16
N ASP A 442 24.13 8.22 -0.34
CA ASP A 442 25.36 8.63 -1.07
C ASP A 442 25.12 9.29 -2.44
N SER A 443 23.85 9.40 -2.86
CA SER A 443 23.43 10.03 -4.12
C SER A 443 24.06 9.45 -5.39
N ASP A 444 24.61 8.24 -5.34
CA ASP A 444 25.24 7.56 -6.48
C ASP A 444 24.72 6.13 -6.63
N SER A 445 24.62 5.40 -5.52
CA SER A 445 24.17 4.01 -5.52
C SER A 445 22.65 3.93 -5.61
N TYR A 446 22.14 3.03 -6.43
CA TYR A 446 20.71 2.78 -6.56
C TYR A 446 20.42 1.30 -6.79
N THR A 447 19.17 0.92 -6.52
CA THR A 447 18.63 -0.39 -6.92
C THR A 447 17.42 -0.22 -7.80
N PHE A 448 17.27 -1.15 -8.74
CA PHE A 448 16.09 -1.33 -9.58
C PHE A 448 15.52 -2.72 -9.32
N TRP A 449 14.20 -2.84 -9.15
CA TRP A 449 13.54 -4.13 -8.92
C TRP A 449 12.06 -4.10 -9.34
N GLY A 450 11.42 -5.27 -9.40
CA GLY A 450 10.01 -5.36 -9.78
C GLY A 450 9.76 -4.97 -11.24
N GLY A 451 10.77 -5.14 -12.11
CA GLY A 451 10.67 -4.81 -13.53
C GLY A 451 9.65 -5.68 -14.24
N LEU A 452 8.52 -5.06 -14.61
CA LEU A 452 7.45 -5.72 -15.36
C LEU A 452 7.54 -5.35 -16.84
N TRP A 453 7.31 -6.34 -17.69
CA TRP A 453 7.23 -6.18 -19.13
C TRP A 453 5.77 -6.18 -19.59
N ASN A 454 5.48 -5.35 -20.58
CA ASN A 454 4.22 -5.41 -21.32
C ASN A 454 4.53 -5.93 -22.72
N GLY A 455 4.04 -7.13 -23.02
CA GLY A 455 4.46 -7.92 -24.18
C GLY A 455 5.51 -8.98 -23.83
N THR A 456 6.17 -9.54 -24.84
CA THR A 456 7.27 -10.48 -24.62
C THR A 456 8.45 -9.74 -24.01
N PRO A 457 9.13 -10.25 -22.97
CA PRO A 457 10.36 -9.63 -22.48
C PRO A 457 11.54 -9.75 -23.47
N GLU A 458 12.39 -8.74 -23.55
CA GLU A 458 13.70 -8.83 -24.23
C GLU A 458 14.75 -9.53 -23.35
N GLY A 459 15.94 -9.78 -23.90
CA GLY A 459 17.10 -10.22 -23.10
C GLY A 459 16.97 -11.59 -22.41
N ALA A 460 16.04 -12.46 -22.88
CA ALA A 460 15.68 -13.74 -22.26
C ALA A 460 15.10 -13.59 -20.84
N ASN A 461 13.98 -12.84 -20.72
CA ASN A 461 13.26 -12.54 -19.47
C ASN A 461 14.07 -11.66 -18.50
N TYR A 462 14.77 -10.66 -19.04
CA TYR A 462 15.61 -9.74 -18.29
C TYR A 462 15.18 -8.28 -18.54
N PRO A 463 15.10 -7.42 -17.52
CA PRO A 463 15.21 -7.74 -16.10
C PRO A 463 14.03 -8.59 -15.62
N ASP A 464 14.33 -9.46 -14.66
CA ASP A 464 13.37 -10.34 -14.02
C ASP A 464 12.62 -9.55 -12.92
N GLN A 465 11.29 -9.65 -12.90
CA GLN A 465 10.43 -9.04 -11.87
C GLN A 465 10.79 -9.49 -10.44
N ASN A 466 11.42 -10.66 -10.31
CA ASN A 466 11.83 -11.28 -9.06
C ASN A 466 13.31 -11.03 -8.71
N ALA A 467 14.02 -10.23 -9.50
CA ALA A 467 15.40 -9.86 -9.24
C ALA A 467 15.51 -8.42 -8.73
N VAL A 468 16.62 -8.17 -8.03
CA VAL A 468 17.07 -6.84 -7.64
C VAL A 468 18.38 -6.58 -8.36
N TYR A 469 18.49 -5.43 -9.01
CA TYR A 469 19.69 -4.99 -9.72
C TYR A 469 20.26 -3.78 -8.99
N ALA A 470 21.57 -3.76 -8.75
CA ALA A 470 22.23 -2.59 -8.18
C ALA A 470 23.15 -1.93 -9.20
N GLY A 471 23.21 -0.61 -9.15
CA GLY A 471 24.05 0.21 -10.02
C GLY A 471 24.55 1.46 -9.31
N HIS A 472 25.43 2.16 -10.02
CA HIS A 472 26.04 3.42 -9.60
C HIS A 472 25.83 4.42 -10.73
N ALA A 473 25.37 5.62 -10.41
CA ALA A 473 24.99 6.60 -11.41
C ALA A 473 26.19 7.09 -12.25
N GLY A 474 27.40 7.09 -11.67
CA GLY A 474 28.65 7.37 -12.39
C GLY A 474 29.21 6.20 -13.22
N GLN A 475 28.58 5.03 -13.24
CA GLN A 475 29.10 3.83 -13.90
C GLN A 475 28.25 3.42 -15.13
N GLY A 476 28.65 2.32 -15.77
CA GLY A 476 27.94 1.78 -16.93
C GLY A 476 26.51 1.31 -16.61
N PRO A 477 25.71 0.98 -17.64
CA PRO A 477 24.32 0.57 -17.46
C PRO A 477 24.21 -0.70 -16.62
N LEU A 478 23.04 -0.91 -16.03
CA LEU A 478 22.65 -2.20 -15.49
C LEU A 478 22.62 -3.24 -16.62
N THR A 479 23.12 -4.43 -16.31
CA THR A 479 23.05 -5.61 -17.18
C THR A 479 22.55 -6.79 -16.36
N LYS A 480 22.36 -7.96 -16.98
CA LYS A 480 22.02 -9.19 -16.25
C LYS A 480 23.02 -9.51 -15.14
N ALA A 481 24.28 -9.11 -15.30
CA ALA A 481 25.35 -9.29 -14.31
C ALA A 481 25.21 -8.36 -13.09
N SER A 482 24.42 -7.28 -13.19
CA SER A 482 24.13 -6.37 -12.08
C SER A 482 23.13 -6.93 -11.07
N ALA A 483 22.57 -8.13 -11.31
CA ALA A 483 21.65 -8.78 -10.39
C ALA A 483 22.34 -9.14 -9.07
N LEU A 484 21.70 -8.81 -7.96
CA LEU A 484 22.17 -9.14 -6.62
C LEU A 484 22.04 -10.64 -6.36
N GLY A 485 22.99 -11.18 -5.60
CA GLY A 485 22.87 -12.52 -5.06
C GLY A 485 21.80 -12.53 -3.97
N LEU A 486 20.61 -13.05 -4.30
CA LEU A 486 19.51 -13.23 -3.35
C LEU A 486 19.51 -14.62 -2.70
N GLY A 487 20.35 -15.53 -3.20
CA GLY A 487 20.43 -16.92 -2.76
C GLY A 487 19.26 -17.77 -3.28
N GLY A 488 19.41 -19.09 -3.29
CA GLY A 488 18.30 -20.00 -3.58
C GLY A 488 17.42 -20.21 -2.36
N MET A 489 16.12 -20.41 -2.56
CA MET A 489 15.26 -21.09 -1.58
C MET A 489 14.52 -22.20 -2.32
N THR A 490 14.75 -23.45 -1.89
CA THR A 490 14.03 -24.62 -2.37
C THR A 490 12.82 -24.83 -1.48
N THR A 491 11.68 -24.20 -1.78
CA THR A 491 10.40 -24.59 -1.17
C THR A 491 9.81 -25.78 -1.91
N GLN A 492 10.02 -25.82 -3.23
CA GLN A 492 10.01 -26.96 -4.15
C GLN A 492 10.79 -26.51 -5.41
N GLU A 493 11.28 -27.46 -6.21
CA GLU A 493 12.03 -27.17 -7.44
C GLU A 493 11.12 -26.40 -8.43
N GLY A 494 11.30 -25.08 -8.55
CA GLY A 494 10.57 -24.22 -9.50
C GLY A 494 9.85 -23.00 -8.93
N ASP A 495 9.81 -22.79 -7.61
CA ASP A 495 9.19 -21.58 -7.04
C ASP A 495 10.12 -20.37 -7.12
N ASN A 496 9.70 -19.32 -7.84
CA ASN A 496 10.39 -18.03 -7.84
C ASN A 496 10.00 -17.20 -6.62
N LEU A 497 11.00 -16.61 -5.96
CA LEU A 497 10.79 -15.69 -4.85
C LEU A 497 10.27 -14.35 -5.36
N GLY A 498 9.17 -13.86 -4.79
CA GLY A 498 8.73 -12.50 -5.08
C GLY A 498 9.55 -11.49 -4.30
N VAL A 499 9.98 -10.40 -4.93
CA VAL A 499 10.55 -9.26 -4.20
C VAL A 499 9.41 -8.39 -3.70
N VAL A 500 9.38 -8.15 -2.39
CA VAL A 500 8.35 -7.32 -1.75
C VAL A 500 8.82 -5.90 -1.56
N ASP A 501 10.04 -5.68 -1.08
CA ASP A 501 10.61 -4.34 -0.81
C ASP A 501 12.14 -4.38 -0.77
N VAL A 502 12.77 -3.25 -1.06
CA VAL A 502 14.24 -3.10 -1.06
C VAL A 502 14.64 -1.78 -0.40
N GLY A 503 15.39 -1.87 0.70
CA GLY A 503 16.06 -0.74 1.35
C GLY A 503 17.56 -0.76 1.09
N LEU A 504 18.19 0.41 0.91
CA LEU A 504 19.65 0.54 0.74
C LEU A 504 20.31 1.14 1.98
N SER A 505 21.51 0.67 2.31
CA SER A 505 22.33 1.31 3.34
C SER A 505 22.72 2.72 2.89
N PRO A 506 22.97 3.66 3.82
CA PRO A 506 23.33 5.03 3.47
C PRO A 506 24.52 5.12 2.52
N ASP A 507 25.52 4.24 2.70
CA ASP A 507 26.71 4.16 1.85
C ASP A 507 26.54 3.32 0.57
N GLY A 508 25.32 2.86 0.28
CA GLY A 508 24.99 2.11 -0.92
C GLY A 508 25.58 0.71 -1.01
N LYS A 509 26.33 0.22 0.00
CA LYS A 509 27.07 -1.06 -0.08
C LYS A 509 26.24 -2.29 0.26
N ARG A 510 25.06 -2.12 0.88
CA ARG A 510 24.18 -3.23 1.27
C ARG A 510 22.73 -2.93 0.92
N ALA A 511 22.06 -3.94 0.39
CA ALA A 511 20.61 -3.94 0.20
C ALA A 511 19.97 -4.85 1.24
N ALA A 512 18.90 -4.37 1.88
CA ALA A 512 17.97 -5.17 2.67
C ALA A 512 16.78 -5.53 1.77
N VAL A 513 16.63 -6.81 1.45
CA VAL A 513 15.64 -7.31 0.48
C VAL A 513 14.62 -8.17 1.20
N THR A 514 13.35 -7.77 1.14
CA THR A 514 12.23 -8.57 1.63
C THR A 514 11.70 -9.46 0.52
N LEU A 515 11.66 -10.77 0.78
CA LEU A 515 11.34 -11.81 -0.18
C LEU A 515 10.10 -12.57 0.29
N VAL A 516 9.08 -12.65 -0.55
CA VAL A 516 7.86 -13.42 -0.29
C VAL A 516 7.86 -14.73 -1.05
N TYR A 517 7.22 -15.73 -0.46
CA TYR A 517 6.95 -17.00 -1.10
C TYR A 517 5.60 -17.58 -0.62
N PRO A 518 4.98 -18.46 -1.41
CA PRO A 518 3.73 -19.10 -1.03
C PRO A 518 3.93 -20.00 0.20
N SER A 519 3.02 -19.93 1.17
CA SER A 519 3.07 -20.77 2.37
C SER A 519 1.72 -21.45 2.60
N PRO A 520 1.64 -22.79 2.65
CA PRO A 520 0.39 -23.49 2.98
C PRO A 520 -0.17 -23.11 4.35
N GLU A 521 0.68 -22.76 5.31
CA GLU A 521 0.28 -22.44 6.69
C GLU A 521 -0.19 -20.98 6.84
N PHE A 522 0.39 -20.07 6.04
CA PHE A 522 0.25 -18.62 6.19
C PHE A 522 -0.37 -17.91 4.98
N GLY A 523 -0.72 -18.65 3.91
CA GLY A 523 -1.02 -18.10 2.59
C GLY A 523 0.24 -17.61 1.88
N ALA A 524 0.94 -16.69 2.52
CA ALA A 524 2.27 -16.21 2.14
C ALA A 524 3.11 -15.94 3.39
N ALA A 525 4.43 -16.05 3.25
CA ALA A 525 5.37 -15.67 4.29
C ALA A 525 6.56 -14.94 3.67
N ALA A 526 7.28 -14.16 4.48
CA ALA A 526 8.36 -13.32 4.02
C ALA A 526 9.64 -13.49 4.84
N PHE A 527 10.78 -13.45 4.15
CA PHE A 527 12.12 -13.38 4.72
C PHE A 527 12.72 -12.01 4.46
N LEU A 528 13.64 -11.60 5.32
CA LEU A 528 14.50 -10.45 5.11
C LEU A 528 15.95 -10.93 4.98
N ARG A 529 16.64 -10.47 3.94
CA ARG A 529 18.07 -10.71 3.73
C ARG A 529 18.80 -9.41 3.55
N THR A 530 20.01 -9.30 4.11
CA THR A 530 20.97 -8.29 3.69
C THR A 530 21.90 -8.89 2.65
N THR A 531 22.21 -8.16 1.58
CA THR A 531 23.15 -8.61 0.55
C THR A 531 24.07 -7.45 0.14
N PRO A 532 25.36 -7.70 -0.08
CA PRO A 532 26.23 -6.71 -0.69
C PRO A 532 25.70 -6.27 -2.06
N THR A 533 25.81 -4.97 -2.38
CA THR A 533 25.31 -4.43 -3.67
C THR A 533 26.24 -4.69 -4.85
N ASN A 534 27.42 -5.26 -4.63
CA ASN A 534 28.25 -5.73 -5.72
C ASN A 534 27.75 -7.08 -6.27
N ALA A 535 27.91 -7.27 -7.58
CA ALA A 535 27.50 -8.49 -8.27
C ALA A 535 28.05 -9.76 -7.60
N GLY A 536 27.18 -10.76 -7.39
CA GLY A 536 27.54 -12.03 -6.77
C GLY A 536 27.77 -11.98 -5.25
N GLY A 537 27.42 -10.86 -4.59
CA GLY A 537 27.40 -10.75 -3.13
C GLY A 537 26.61 -11.89 -2.48
N LYS A 538 27.12 -12.43 -1.37
CA LYS A 538 26.44 -13.50 -0.62
C LYS A 538 25.43 -12.86 0.35
N PRO A 539 24.14 -13.23 0.27
CA PRO A 539 23.15 -12.72 1.19
C PRO A 539 23.29 -13.34 2.59
N THR A 540 22.84 -12.60 3.59
CA THR A 540 22.75 -13.03 5.00
C THR A 540 21.31 -12.88 5.47
N GLU A 541 20.77 -13.90 6.13
CA GLU A 541 19.41 -13.84 6.68
C GLU A 541 19.34 -12.94 7.91
N VAL A 542 18.25 -12.18 8.02
CA VAL A 542 17.96 -11.25 9.11
C VAL A 542 16.86 -11.83 10.00
N GLY A 543 16.97 -11.64 11.32
CA GLY A 543 15.87 -11.91 12.24
C GLY A 543 15.53 -13.39 12.45
N GLY A 544 16.53 -14.29 12.50
CA GLY A 544 16.33 -15.73 12.69
C GLY A 544 15.41 -16.07 13.87
N THR A 545 14.13 -16.33 13.59
CA THR A 545 13.08 -16.46 14.63
C THR A 545 13.02 -17.85 15.29
N GLY A 546 13.83 -18.80 14.85
CA GLY A 546 13.73 -20.21 15.26
C GLY A 546 12.45 -20.92 14.79
N ILE A 547 11.52 -20.19 14.15
CA ILE A 547 10.33 -20.71 13.50
C ILE A 547 10.65 -20.79 12.01
N THR A 548 10.59 -22.01 11.45
CA THR A 548 10.85 -22.24 10.03
C THR A 548 9.59 -22.77 9.35
N PRO A 549 8.96 -21.98 8.47
CA PRO A 549 9.37 -20.63 8.11
C PRO A 549 8.83 -19.51 9.04
N PRO A 550 9.47 -18.33 9.05
CA PRO A 550 9.01 -17.20 9.81
C PRO A 550 7.67 -16.68 9.26
N PRO A 551 6.85 -16.09 10.13
CA PRO A 551 5.55 -15.55 9.76
C PRO A 551 5.58 -14.42 8.73
N TRP A 552 6.43 -13.42 8.94
CA TRP A 552 6.72 -12.31 8.03
C TRP A 552 7.89 -11.48 8.58
N LEU A 553 9.01 -11.41 7.85
CA LEU A 553 10.16 -10.58 8.17
C LEU A 553 10.35 -9.50 7.11
N GLY A 554 10.25 -8.23 7.53
CA GLY A 554 10.39 -7.06 6.68
C GLY A 554 9.07 -6.32 6.42
N PRO A 555 9.10 -5.16 5.75
CA PRO A 555 10.27 -4.56 5.11
C PRO A 555 11.39 -4.11 6.03
N GLY A 556 12.62 -4.14 5.50
CA GLY A 556 13.81 -3.62 6.17
C GLY A 556 14.19 -2.23 5.63
N VAL A 557 14.48 -1.30 6.54
CA VAL A 557 14.95 0.06 6.22
C VAL A 557 16.18 0.39 7.05
N TYR A 558 17.11 1.12 6.46
CA TYR A 558 18.29 1.60 7.18
C TYR A 558 18.02 2.95 7.81
N VAL A 559 18.65 3.22 8.95
CA VAL A 559 18.62 4.54 9.58
C VAL A 559 19.41 5.51 8.69
N PRO A 560 18.77 6.56 8.14
CA PRO A 560 19.40 7.48 7.19
C PRO A 560 20.64 8.13 7.79
N ASP A 561 21.64 8.45 6.98
CA ASP A 561 22.78 9.27 7.39
C ASP A 561 22.76 10.62 6.67
N PRO A 562 22.27 11.70 7.31
CA PRO A 562 22.20 13.02 6.67
C PRO A 562 23.59 13.64 6.41
N ALA A 563 24.67 13.03 6.87
CA ALA A 563 26.05 13.42 6.57
C ALA A 563 26.66 12.62 5.40
N ALA A 564 25.92 11.67 4.81
CA ALA A 564 26.34 11.01 3.57
C ALA A 564 26.34 12.06 2.43
N PRO A 565 27.42 12.12 1.62
CA PRO A 565 27.68 13.20 0.68
C PRO A 565 26.75 13.24 -0.53
#